data_AF-A0A9E5AY71-F1
#
_entry.id   AF-A0A9E5AY71-F1
#
_cell.length_a   1.000
_cell.length_b   1.000
_cell.length_c   1.000
_cell.angle_alpha   90.00
_cell.angle_beta   90.00
_cell.angle_gamma   90.00
#
_symmetry.space_group_name_H-M   'P 1'
#
loop_
_entity.id
_entity.type
_entity.pdbx_description
1 polymer ?
#
loop_
_entity_poly.entity_id
_entity_poly.type
_entity_poly.pdbx_seq_one_letter_code
_entity_poly.pdbx_strand_id
1 'polypeptide(L)'
;ERWRYIRYADDTEELYDMRNDPNEWTNLAAKPEHAAVIAEHKKWLPKIDRPPAPNSASRVLTYDRKTDEAIWENKTVRRADPIPQ
;
A
#
# COMPACT_ATOMS: atom_id res chain seq x y z
N GLU A 1 -21.71 -2.56 -3.53
CA GLU A 1 -20.42 -2.04 -3.04
C GLU A 1 -20.36 -0.53 -3.28
N ARG A 2 -19.79 0.26 -2.36
CA ARG A 2 -19.66 1.73 -2.50
C ARG A 2 -18.24 2.20 -2.21
N TRP A 3 -17.64 1.67 -1.15
CA TRP A 3 -16.33 2.10 -0.69
C TRP A 3 -15.26 1.10 -1.13
N ARG A 4 -14.12 1.62 -1.56
CA ARG A 4 -12.88 0.86 -1.69
C ARG A 4 -11.87 1.44 -0.72
N TYR A 5 -11.37 0.60 0.17
CA TYR A 5 -10.36 0.96 1.16
C TYR A 5 -9.11 0.12 0.97
N ILE A 6 -7.95 0.78 0.96
CA ILE A 6 -6.63 0.16 0.84
C ILE A 6 -5.77 0.68 2.00
N ARG A 7 -5.04 -0.23 2.65
CA ARG A 7 -4.00 0.10 3.61
C ARG A 7 -2.70 -0.54 3.15
N TYR A 8 -1.66 0.26 3.01
CA TYR A 8 -0.33 -0.20 2.60
C TYR A 8 0.51 -0.63 3.81
N ALA A 9 1.60 -1.34 3.51
CA ALA A 9 2.54 -1.84 4.53
C ALA A 9 3.29 -0.72 5.27
N ASP A 10 3.31 0.50 4.74
CA ASP A 10 3.89 1.70 5.37
C ASP A 10 2.86 2.51 6.18
N ASP A 11 1.72 1.90 6.49
CA ASP A 11 0.56 2.49 7.18
C ASP A 11 -0.17 3.60 6.44
N THR A 12 0.22 3.91 5.19
CA THR A 12 -0.56 4.85 4.37
C THR A 12 -1.90 4.24 3.95
N GLU A 13 -2.89 5.11 3.75
CA GLU A 13 -4.28 4.72 3.55
C GLU A 13 -4.89 5.41 2.33
N GLU A 14 -5.72 4.67 1.60
CA GLU A 14 -6.54 5.19 0.51
C GLU A 14 -8.01 4.81 0.70
N LEU A 15 -8.91 5.74 0.38
CA LEU A 15 -10.35 5.52 0.40
C LEU A 15 -10.99 6.17 -0.83
N TYR A 16 -11.80 5.40 -1.58
CA TYR A 16 -12.51 5.88 -2.76
C TYR A 16 -14.02 5.62 -2.68
N ASP A 17 -14.82 6.59 -3.11
CA ASP A 17 -16.27 6.43 -3.29
C ASP A 17 -16.56 5.95 -4.70
N MET A 18 -16.64 4.63 -4.90
CA MET A 18 -16.81 4.00 -6.21
C MET A 18 -18.09 4.40 -6.96
N ARG A 19 -19.06 5.04 -6.28
CA ARG A 19 -20.27 5.56 -6.94
C ARG A 19 -20.05 6.92 -7.60
N ASN A 20 -19.28 7.77 -6.94
CA ASN A 20 -19.02 9.14 -7.39
C ASN A 20 -17.69 9.26 -8.15
N ASP A 21 -16.78 8.32 -7.90
CA ASP A 21 -15.44 8.24 -8.46
C ASP A 21 -15.09 6.78 -8.83
N PRO A 22 -15.72 6.22 -9.87
CA PRO A 22 -15.48 4.84 -10.29
C PRO A 22 -14.06 4.60 -10.81
N ASN A 23 -13.29 5.66 -11.07
CA ASN A 23 -11.92 5.59 -11.56
C ASN A 23 -10.87 5.82 -10.45
N GLU A 24 -11.27 5.95 -9.19
CA GLU A 24 -10.37 6.05 -8.04
C GLU A 24 -9.40 7.25 -8.12
N TRP A 25 -9.84 8.39 -8.66
CA TRP A 25 -9.00 9.58 -8.83
C TRP A 25 -8.81 10.40 -7.54
N THR A 26 -9.78 10.36 -6.63
CA THR A 26 -9.81 11.22 -5.45
C THR A 26 -9.66 10.39 -4.19
N ASN A 27 -8.46 10.36 -3.62
CA ASN A 27 -8.25 9.75 -2.31
C ASN A 27 -8.92 10.59 -1.21
N LEU A 28 -9.87 9.97 -0.50
CA LEU A 28 -10.66 10.57 0.57
C LEU A 28 -10.14 10.23 1.98
N ALA A 29 -9.08 9.43 2.11
CA ALA A 29 -8.63 8.91 3.41
C ALA A 29 -8.17 9.99 4.38
N ALA A 30 -7.64 11.11 3.88
CA ALA A 30 -7.19 12.24 4.70
C ALA A 30 -8.34 13.11 5.23
N LYS A 31 -9.58 12.88 4.79
CA LYS A 31 -10.73 13.71 5.15
C LYS A 31 -11.42 13.18 6.41
N PRO A 32 -11.55 13.97 7.49
CA PRO A 32 -12.04 13.49 8.78
C PRO A 32 -13.48 12.98 8.74
N GLU A 33 -14.32 13.47 7.83
CA GLU A 33 -15.71 13.03 7.65
C GLU A 33 -15.84 11.54 7.26
N HIS A 34 -14.77 10.93 6.75
CA HIS A 34 -14.76 9.52 6.34
C HIS A 34 -14.12 8.59 7.38
N ALA A 35 -13.69 9.11 8.53
CA ALA A 35 -13.02 8.32 9.58
C ALA A 35 -13.87 7.12 10.05
N ALA A 36 -15.19 7.28 10.14
CA ALA A 36 -16.10 6.19 10.53
C ALA A 36 -16.12 5.04 9.51
N VAL A 37 -16.11 5.38 8.20
CA VAL A 37 -16.08 4.39 7.11
C VAL A 37 -14.76 3.62 7.15
N ILE A 38 -13.63 4.31 7.32
CA ILE A 38 -12.32 3.69 7.44
C ILE A 38 -12.28 2.76 8.66
N ALA A 39 -12.79 3.22 9.81
CA ALA A 39 -12.83 2.41 11.03
C ALA A 39 -13.67 1.14 10.88
N GLU A 40 -14.75 1.19 10.09
CA GLU A 40 -15.53 0.00 9.73
C GLU A 40 -14.73 -0.97 8.86
N HIS A 41 -14.04 -0.47 7.83
CA HIS A 41 -13.25 -1.30 6.91
C HIS A 41 -12.03 -1.93 7.59
N LYS A 42 -11.36 -1.19 8.48
CA LYS A 42 -10.22 -1.69 9.29
C LYS A 42 -10.54 -2.96 10.08
N LYS A 43 -11.81 -3.19 10.45
CA LYS A 43 -12.22 -4.41 11.17
C LYS A 43 -12.03 -5.69 10.35
N TRP A 44 -11.99 -5.57 9.02
CA TRP A 44 -11.83 -6.69 8.10
C TRP A 44 -10.37 -6.97 7.76
N LEU A 45 -9.44 -6.09 8.14
CA LEU A 45 -8.02 -6.33 7.95
C LEU A 45 -7.52 -7.44 8.89
N PRO A 46 -6.53 -8.23 8.44
CA PRO A 46 -5.86 -9.16 9.33
C PRO A 46 -5.25 -8.42 10.52
N LYS A 47 -5.34 -9.03 11.71
CA LYS A 47 -4.72 -8.47 12.93
C LYS A 47 -3.20 -8.58 12.94
N ILE A 48 -2.67 -9.50 12.14
CA ILE A 48 -1.24 -9.83 12.06
C ILE A 48 -0.89 -9.87 10.58
N ASP A 49 -0.10 -8.91 10.13
CA ASP A 49 0.50 -8.92 8.80
C ASP A 49 1.64 -9.93 8.78
N ARG A 50 1.65 -10.78 7.75
CA ARG A 50 2.71 -11.76 7.53
C ARG A 50 3.66 -11.23 6.46
N PRO A 51 4.95 -11.58 6.51
CA PRO A 51 5.84 -11.30 5.40
C PRO A 51 5.34 -11.98 4.11
N PRO A 52 5.87 -11.58 2.95
CA PRO A 52 5.66 -12.30 1.71
C PRO A 52 5.90 -13.80 1.87
N ALA A 53 5.18 -14.61 1.09
CA ALA A 53 5.32 -16.06 1.16
C ALA A 53 6.78 -16.47 0.91
N PRO A 54 7.27 -17.55 1.55
CA PRO A 54 8.61 -18.05 1.26
C PRO A 54 8.80 -18.29 -0.24
N ASN A 55 9.92 -17.83 -0.79
CA ASN A 55 10.27 -17.90 -2.22
C ASN A 55 9.38 -17.06 -3.17
N SER A 56 8.47 -16.21 -2.68
CA SER A 56 7.69 -15.29 -3.53
C SER A 56 8.46 -13.99 -3.81
N ALA A 57 9.69 -14.10 -4.31
CA ALA A 57 10.52 -12.92 -4.58
C ALA A 57 10.08 -12.14 -5.82
N SER A 58 9.47 -12.82 -6.79
CA SER A 58 9.06 -12.21 -8.04
C SER A 58 8.10 -11.05 -7.82
N ARG A 59 8.43 -9.90 -8.42
CA ARG A 59 7.64 -8.66 -8.33
C ARG A 59 7.44 -8.09 -6.92
N VAL A 60 8.22 -8.50 -5.94
CA VAL A 60 8.22 -7.89 -4.61
C VAL A 60 9.23 -6.75 -4.59
N LEU A 61 8.71 -5.54 -4.34
CA LEU A 61 9.49 -4.35 -3.99
C LEU A 61 9.30 -4.09 -2.49
N THR A 62 10.40 -4.06 -1.75
CA THR A 62 10.40 -3.54 -0.37
C THR A 62 11.32 -2.33 -0.30
N TYR A 63 11.01 -1.38 0.57
CA TYR A 63 11.81 -0.17 0.76
C TYR A 63 11.99 0.08 2.26
N ASP A 64 13.24 0.15 2.69
CA ASP A 64 13.59 0.60 4.03
C ASP A 64 13.97 2.08 3.99
N ARG A 65 13.09 2.92 4.54
CA ARG A 65 13.31 4.38 4.60
C ARG A 65 14.46 4.79 5.52
N LYS A 66 14.84 3.95 6.50
CA LYS A 66 15.93 4.26 7.43
C LYS A 66 17.30 4.07 6.78
N THR A 67 17.45 3.04 5.95
CA THR A 67 18.69 2.77 5.21
C THR A 67 18.68 3.35 3.80
N ASP A 68 17.50 3.80 3.32
CA ASP A 68 17.26 4.28 1.97
C ASP A 68 17.57 3.21 0.90
N GLU A 69 17.28 1.95 1.23
CA GLU A 69 17.52 0.79 0.37
C GLU A 69 16.19 0.22 -0.15
N ALA A 70 16.10 0.04 -1.46
CA ALA A 70 15.04 -0.74 -2.08
C ALA A 70 15.54 -2.16 -2.34
N ILE A 71 14.68 -3.17 -2.17
CA ILE A 71 14.94 -4.54 -2.61
C ILE A 71 13.92 -4.90 -3.67
N TRP A 72 14.38 -5.19 -4.87
CA TRP A 72 13.61 -5.72 -5.99
C TRP A 72 14.01 -7.17 -6.25
N GLU A 73 13.08 -8.11 -6.09
CA GLU A 73 13.33 -9.54 -6.34
C GLU A 73 14.58 -10.09 -5.62
N ASN A 74 14.70 -9.79 -4.32
CA ASN A 74 15.86 -10.11 -3.46
C ASN A 74 17.18 -9.42 -3.85
N LYS A 75 17.17 -8.48 -4.80
CA LYS A 75 18.34 -7.66 -5.15
C LYS A 75 18.17 -6.26 -4.58
N THR A 76 19.16 -5.80 -3.82
CA THR A 76 19.21 -4.40 -3.39
C THR A 76 19.39 -3.51 -4.62
N VAL A 77 18.50 -2.54 -4.78
CA VAL A 77 18.57 -1.45 -5.74
C VAL A 77 18.92 -0.18 -4.97
N ARG A 78 20.07 0.40 -5.31
CA ARG A 78 20.57 1.64 -4.72
C ARG A 78 20.24 2.80 -5.64
N ARG A 79 20.14 4.02 -5.08
CA ARG A 79 19.94 5.25 -5.88
C ARG A 79 21.00 5.47 -6.95
N ALA A 80 22.21 4.97 -6.73
CA ALA A 80 23.35 5.10 -7.63
C ALA A 80 23.42 3.99 -8.71
N ASP A 81 22.54 2.99 -8.65
CA ASP A 81 22.57 1.90 -9.63
C ASP A 81 22.14 2.41 -11.02
N PRO A 82 22.77 1.91 -12.10
CA PRO A 82 22.42 2.32 -13.45
C PRO A 82 21.00 1.86 -13.80
N ILE A 83 20.26 2.70 -14.52
CA ILE A 83 18.94 2.34 -15.05
C ILE A 83 19.13 1.26 -16.12
N PRO A 84 18.49 0.09 -16.01
CA PRO A 84 18.53 -0.94 -17.05
C PRO A 84 18.01 -0.38 -18.39
N GLN A 85 18.68 -0.69 -19.50
CA GLN A 85 18.21 -0.37 -20.85
C GLN A 85 17.12 -1.33 -21.31
#